data_AF-A0A7Y5W7S9-F1
#
_entry.id   AF-A0A7Y5W7S9-F1
#
_cell.length_a   1.000
_cell.length_b   1.000
_cell.length_c   1.000
_cell.angle_alpha   90.00
_cell.angle_beta   90.00
_cell.angle_gamma   90.00
#
_symmetry.space_group_name_H-M   'P 1'
#
loop_
_entity.id
_entity.type
_entity.pdbx_description
1 polymer ?
#
loop_
_entity_poly.entity_id
_entity_poly.type
_entity_poly.pdbx_seq_one_letter_code
_entity_poly.pdbx_strand_id
1 'polypeptide(L)' 'MAKSDMSPEQVRKMSDAEIGIALKELRTKGFDLRSQLVTEKVEDTSQFPKIKAGVARLLTERSARAKKSK' A
#
# COMPACT_ATOMS: atom_id res chain seq x y z
N MET A 1 6.73 -3.61 -17.90
CA MET A 1 5.37 -3.59 -17.29
C MET A 1 5.50 -3.25 -15.81
N ALA A 2 5.18 -2.02 -15.40
CA ALA A 2 5.14 -1.67 -13.97
C ALA A 2 4.04 -0.61 -13.76
N LYS A 3 2.79 -1.02 -13.99
CA LYS A 3 1.63 -0.33 -13.41
C LYS A 3 1.68 -0.64 -11.93
N SER A 4 2.26 0.27 -11.14
CA SER A 4 2.35 0.15 -9.69
C SER A 4 0.99 -0.28 -9.12
N ASP A 5 0.97 -1.35 -8.33
CA ASP A 5 -0.20 -2.13 -7.88
C ASP A 5 -1.32 -1.36 -7.16
N MET A 6 -1.16 -0.04 -6.98
CA MET A 6 -2.15 0.85 -6.38
C MET A 6 -2.16 2.18 -7.15
N SER A 7 -2.56 2.16 -8.42
CA SER A 7 -2.84 3.39 -9.17
C SER A 7 -3.99 4.16 -8.50
N PRO A 8 -3.97 5.50 -8.47
CA PRO A 8 -5.06 6.30 -7.88
C PRO A 8 -6.45 5.91 -8.40
N GLU A 9 -6.56 5.57 -9.68
CA GLU A 9 -7.81 5.13 -10.30
C GLU A 9 -8.32 3.80 -9.75
N GLN A 10 -7.41 2.88 -9.42
CA GLN A 10 -7.76 1.58 -8.84
C GLN A 10 -8.20 1.74 -7.39
N VAL A 11 -7.49 2.56 -6.61
CA VAL A 11 -7.84 2.82 -5.21
C VAL A 11 -9.23 3.48 -5.09
N ARG A 12 -9.58 4.37 -6.03
CA ARG A 12 -10.92 5.00 -6.07
C ARG A 12 -12.04 4.00 -6.35
N LYS A 13 -11.78 2.93 -7.10
CA LYS A 13 -12.76 1.89 -7.45
C LYS A 13 -12.98 0.89 -6.31
N MET A 14 -12.08 0.82 -5.32
CA MET A 14 -12.20 -0.10 -4.19
C MET A 14 -13.25 0.37 -3.17
N SER A 15 -13.86 -0.58 -2.49
CA SER A 15 -14.71 -0.34 -1.32
C SER A 15 -13.89 -0.03 -0.07
N ASP A 16 -14.51 0.54 0.96
CA ASP A 16 -13.81 0.86 2.22
C ASP A 16 -13.28 -0.39 2.94
N ALA A 17 -13.98 -1.51 2.82
CA ALA A 17 -13.56 -2.80 3.35
C ALA A 17 -12.30 -3.32 2.65
N GLU A 18 -12.26 -3.27 1.31
CA GLU A 18 -11.11 -3.67 0.51
C GLU A 18 -9.89 -2.78 0.78
N ILE A 19 -10.09 -1.47 0.96
CA ILE A 19 -9.02 -0.54 1.35
C ILE A 19 -8.42 -0.94 2.70
N GLY A 20 -9.26 -1.35 3.67
CA GLY A 20 -8.81 -1.83 4.97
C GLY A 20 -7.98 -3.11 4.89
N ILE A 21 -8.42 -4.08 4.09
CA ILE A 21 -7.71 -5.35 3.87
C ILE A 21 -6.36 -5.09 3.16
N ALA A 22 -6.36 -4.33 2.06
CA ALA A 22 -5.16 -3.99 1.30
C ALA A 22 -4.13 -3.23 2.16
N LEU A 23 -4.57 -2.33 3.05
CA LEU A 23 -3.69 -1.66 4.01
C LEU A 23 -3.00 -2.63 4.96
N LYS A 24 -3.72 -3.64 5.44
CA LYS A 24 -3.15 -4.67 6.33
C LYS A 24 -2.12 -5.50 5.59
N GLU A 25 -2.44 -5.97 4.40
CA GLU A 25 -1.54 -6.77 3.57
C GLU A 25 -0.25 -6.03 3.21
N LEU A 26 -0.35 -4.76 2.79
CA LEU A 26 0.83 -3.96 2.45
C LEU A 26 1.74 -3.71 3.66
N ARG A 27 1.15 -3.56 4.85
CA ARG A 27 1.93 -3.42 6.10
C ARG A 27 2.63 -4.71 6.48
N THR A 28 1.96 -5.87 6.33
CA THR A 28 2.57 -7.18 6.55
C THR A 28 3.71 -7.41 5.57
N LYS A 29 3.48 -7.20 4.26
CA LYS A 29 4.55 -7.29 3.23
C LYS A 29 5.73 -6.38 3.54
N GLY A 30 5.48 -5.15 4.00
CA GLY A 30 6.54 -4.23 4.42
C GLY A 30 7.25 -4.64 5.72
N PHE A 31 6.62 -5.43 6.59
CA PHE A 31 7.28 -6.04 7.74
C PHE A 31 8.17 -7.21 7.30
N ASP A 32 7.64 -8.10 6.46
CA ASP A 32 8.38 -9.27 5.96
C ASP A 32 9.63 -8.84 5.16
N LEU A 33 9.51 -7.83 4.30
CA LEU A 33 10.64 -7.25 3.57
C LEU A 33 11.70 -6.64 4.50
N ARG A 34 11.30 -6.03 5.62
CA ARG A 34 12.26 -5.51 6.63
C ARG A 34 12.95 -6.65 7.37
N SER A 35 12.24 -7.73 7.68
CA SER A 35 12.82 -8.92 8.29
C SER A 35 13.82 -9.59 7.33
N GLN A 36 13.49 -9.66 6.03
CA GLN A 36 14.39 -10.16 4.99
C GLN A 36 15.63 -9.26 4.80
N LEU A 37 15.49 -7.94 4.97
CA LEU A 37 16.59 -6.98 4.88
C LEU A 37 17.68 -7.26 5.89
N VAL A 38 17.30 -7.62 7.12
CA VAL A 38 18.25 -7.98 8.18
C VAL A 38 19.02 -9.26 7.84
N THR A 39 18.42 -10.16 7.08
CA THR A 39 19.06 -11.42 6.66
C THR A 39 19.86 -11.30 5.35
N GLU A 40 20.01 -10.09 4.80
CA GLU A 40 20.64 -9.83 3.48
C GLU A 40 19.99 -10.59 2.30
N LYS A 41 18.77 -11.10 2.48
CA LYS A 41 18.01 -11.86 1.45
C LYS A 41 17.10 -10.98 0.59
N VAL A 42 17.29 -9.66 0.61
CA VAL A 42 16.43 -8.76 -0.18
C VAL A 42 16.93 -8.70 -1.62
N GLU A 43 16.17 -9.33 -2.50
CA GLU A 43 16.44 -9.33 -3.94
C GLU A 43 16.08 -8.00 -4.61
N ASP A 44 15.02 -7.32 -4.15
CA ASP A 44 14.52 -6.08 -4.75
C ASP A 44 14.19 -5.00 -3.72
N THR A 45 15.13 -4.10 -3.50
CA THR A 45 14.95 -2.93 -2.62
C THR A 45 13.99 -1.87 -3.20
N SER A 46 13.64 -1.96 -4.49
CA SER A 46 12.65 -1.06 -5.11
C SER A 46 11.23 -1.31 -4.60
N GLN A 47 10.98 -2.43 -3.91
CA GLN A 47 9.68 -2.73 -3.32
C GLN A 47 9.35 -1.86 -2.11
N PHE A 48 10.34 -1.42 -1.33
CA PHE A 48 10.12 -0.53 -0.18
C PHE A 48 9.40 0.79 -0.55
N PRO A 49 9.90 1.59 -1.52
CA PRO A 49 9.20 2.81 -1.90
C PRO A 49 7.83 2.54 -2.55
N LYS A 50 7.67 1.43 -3.30
CA LYS A 50 6.39 1.03 -3.90
C LYS A 50 5.32 0.73 -2.84
N ILE A 51 5.68 -0.04 -1.81
CA ILE A 51 4.78 -0.37 -0.70
C ILE A 51 4.40 0.89 0.09
N LYS A 52 5.38 1.75 0.40
CA LYS A 52 5.13 3.03 1.09
C LYS A 52 4.17 3.92 0.28
N ALA A 53 4.38 4.03 -1.03
CA ALA A 53 3.50 4.79 -1.91
C ALA A 53 2.08 4.20 -1.96
N GLY A 54 1.95 2.87 -2.01
CA GLY A 54 0.64 2.19 -1.97
C GLY A 54 -0.14 2.49 -0.68
N VAL A 55 0.53 2.38 0.47
CA VAL A 55 -0.06 2.71 1.78
C VAL A 55 -0.51 4.18 1.84
N ALA A 56 0.32 5.11 1.35
CA ALA A 56 0.00 6.54 1.34
C ALA A 56 -1.24 6.85 0.49
N ARG A 57 -1.38 6.21 -0.68
CA ARG A 57 -2.54 6.39 -1.57
C ARG A 57 -3.83 5.86 -0.93
N LEU A 58 -3.80 4.68 -0.31
CA LEU A 58 -4.94 4.10 0.41
C LEU A 58 -5.40 4.97 1.58
N LEU A 59 -4.44 5.50 2.36
CA LEU A 59 -4.76 6.40 3.48
C LEU A 59 -5.33 7.74 3.00
N THR A 60 -4.84 8.26 1.86
CA THR A 60 -5.36 9.48 1.24
C THR A 60 -6.82 9.31 0.84
N GLU A 61 -7.15 8.22 0.14
CA GLU A 61 -8.54 7.95 -0.27
C GLU A 61 -9.47 7.75 0.93
N ARG A 62 -9.04 7.01 1.96
CA ARG A 62 -9.81 6.90 3.22
C ARG A 62 -10.06 8.25 3.88
N SER A 63 -9.04 9.11 3.91
CA SER A 63 -9.15 10.46 4.48
C SER A 63 -10.04 11.37 3.64
N ALA A 64 -10.00 11.25 2.31
CA ALA A 64 -10.86 12.00 1.40
C ALA A 64 -12.34 11.61 1.59
N ARG A 65 -12.63 10.31 1.74
CA ARG A 65 -14.00 9.81 2.05
C ARG A 65 -14.50 10.32 3.39
N ALA A 66 -13.68 10.25 4.43
CA ALA A 66 -14.03 10.78 5.75
C ALA A 66 -14.32 12.29 5.73
N LYS A 67 -13.54 13.07 4.96
CA LYS A 67 -13.78 14.51 4.78
C LYS A 67 -15.04 14.83 4.00
N LYS A 68 -15.41 14.02 2.99
CA LYS A 68 -16.65 14.21 2.21
C LYS A 68 -17.91 13.93 3.02
N SER A 69 -17.83 13.03 4.01
CA SER A 69 -18.94 12.69 4.90
C SER A 69 -19.20 13.74 6.00
N LYS A 70 -18.34 14.74 6.15
CA LYS A 70 -18.43 15.78 7.19
C LYS A 70 -18.93 17.08 6.59
#